data_AF-A0A4Z2G3I1-F1
#
_entry.id   AF-A0A4Z2G3I1-F1
#
_cell.length_a   1.000
_cell.length_b   1.000
_cell.length_c   1.000
_cell.angle_alpha   90.00
_cell.angle_beta   90.00
_cell.angle_gamma   90.00
#
_symmetry.space_group_name_H-M   'P 1'
#
loop_
_entity.id
_entity.type
_entity.pdbx_description
1 polymer ?
#
loop_
_entity_poly.entity_id
_entity_poly.type
_entity_poly.pdbx_seq_one_letter_code
_entity_poly.pdbx_strand_id
1 'polypeptide(L)'
;MSGQTLTDRIAAAQYQLTGSDMARAVCKATTHEVMAPKKKHLEYLVSATNTTNVNIPQMADTLFERATNASWVVVFKALVASHHMCVHGNERFIQYLASRTSLFNLSNFIDKTGSHGYDMSTFIRRYGRYLNEKAFAYRQMAFDFTRVKKGAEGVMRTMTTEKLLKGMPVLQTQIDTLLEFDVNSSQGA
;
A
#
# COMPACT_ATOMS: atom_id res chain seq x y z
N MET A 1 22.35 -4.76 17.23
CA MET A 1 21.18 -4.92 18.11
C MET A 1 19.91 -4.71 17.29
N SER A 2 18.86 -5.50 17.51
CA SER A 2 17.60 -5.39 16.76
C SER A 2 16.90 -4.06 17.07
N GLY A 3 16.75 -3.16 16.10
CA GLY A 3 16.05 -1.88 16.24
C GLY A 3 14.52 -1.98 16.41
N GLN A 4 14.01 -3.11 16.90
CA GLN A 4 12.58 -3.33 17.15
C GLN A 4 12.23 -2.89 18.57
N THR A 5 11.15 -2.13 18.70
CA THR A 5 10.64 -1.66 19.99
C THR A 5 9.95 -2.79 20.76
N LEU A 6 9.70 -2.59 22.06
CA LEU A 6 8.89 -3.53 22.85
C LEU A 6 7.48 -3.68 22.26
N THR A 7 6.86 -2.58 21.82
CA THR A 7 5.55 -2.56 21.15
C THR A 7 5.55 -3.43 19.88
N ASP A 8 6.62 -3.36 19.07
CA ASP A 8 6.75 -4.20 17.88
C ASP A 8 6.81 -5.69 18.22
N ARG A 9 7.54 -6.03 19.29
CA ARG A 9 7.69 -7.43 19.75
C ARG A 9 6.37 -7.97 20.29
N ILE A 10 5.61 -7.17 21.05
CA ILE A 10 4.30 -7.55 21.57
C ILE A 10 3.31 -7.79 20.42
N ALA A 11 3.22 -6.86 19.46
CA ALA A 11 2.33 -7.00 18.30
C ALA A 11 2.67 -8.26 17.47
N ALA A 12 3.96 -8.52 17.23
CA ALA A 12 4.38 -9.72 16.50
C ALA A 12 4.13 -11.02 17.29
N ALA A 13 4.27 -11.00 18.62
CA ALA A 13 4.04 -12.15 19.48
C ALA A 13 2.55 -12.51 19.59
N GLN A 14 1.65 -11.51 19.60
CA GLN A 14 0.21 -11.75 19.57
C GLN A 14 -0.21 -12.63 18.38
N TYR A 15 0.33 -12.35 17.18
CA TYR A 15 0.02 -13.16 16.00
C TYR A 15 0.77 -14.50 15.95
N GLN A 16 1.84 -14.65 16.72
CA GLN A 16 2.45 -15.96 16.95
C GLN A 16 1.54 -16.85 17.79
N LEU A 17 0.85 -16.29 18.78
CA LEU A 17 -0.11 -17.01 19.63
C LEU A 17 -1.39 -17.38 18.86
N THR A 18 -1.84 -16.53 17.94
CA THR A 18 -2.99 -16.83 17.05
C THR A 18 -2.62 -17.65 15.82
N GLY A 19 -1.33 -17.98 15.63
CA GLY A 19 -0.84 -18.80 14.52
C GLY A 19 -0.81 -18.13 13.15
N SER A 20 -1.04 -16.81 13.06
CA SER A 20 -1.02 -16.09 11.76
C SER A 20 0.38 -15.59 11.41
N ASP A 21 1.15 -16.42 10.72
CA ASP A 21 2.48 -16.08 10.21
C ASP A 21 2.48 -14.84 9.29
N MET A 22 1.40 -14.65 8.55
CA MET A 22 1.17 -13.54 7.64
C MET A 22 0.97 -12.22 8.38
N ALA A 23 0.08 -12.18 9.37
CA ALA A 23 -0.13 -10.97 10.17
C ALA A 23 1.16 -10.60 10.93
N ARG A 24 1.88 -11.60 11.43
CA ARG A 24 3.22 -11.41 12.01
C ARG A 24 4.21 -10.80 11.01
N ALA A 25 4.21 -11.24 9.75
CA ALA A 25 5.07 -10.68 8.71
C ALA A 25 4.72 -9.21 8.40
N VAL A 26 3.43 -8.86 8.39
CA VAL A 26 2.97 -7.46 8.27
C VAL A 26 3.50 -6.62 9.43
N CYS A 27 3.39 -7.08 10.68
CA CYS A 27 3.95 -6.38 11.84
C CYS A 27 5.47 -6.18 11.73
N LYS A 28 6.21 -7.21 11.27
CA LYS A 28 7.66 -7.12 11.06
C LYS A 28 8.06 -6.19 9.90
N ALA A 29 7.20 -6.04 8.89
CA ALA A 29 7.40 -5.08 7.81
C ALA A 29 7.10 -3.63 8.24
N THR A 30 6.30 -3.44 9.29
CA THR A 30 5.76 -2.15 9.75
C THR A 30 6.17 -1.81 11.18
N THR A 31 7.44 -2.10 11.52
CA THR A 31 8.01 -1.74 12.83
C THR A 31 8.19 -0.24 12.99
N HIS A 32 8.41 0.22 14.22
CA HIS A 32 8.70 1.63 14.52
C HIS A 32 10.14 2.06 14.15
N GLU A 33 10.96 1.13 13.66
CA GLU A 33 12.31 1.42 13.17
C GLU A 33 12.22 2.35 11.94
N VAL A 34 12.83 3.54 12.05
CA VAL A 34 12.86 4.58 11.01
C VAL A 34 13.79 4.15 9.87
N MET A 35 13.29 3.21 9.08
CA MET A 35 13.93 2.66 7.89
C MET A 35 12.86 2.07 6.97
N ALA A 36 13.23 1.84 5.72
CA ALA A 36 12.37 1.12 4.78
C ALA A 36 11.95 -0.26 5.34
N PRO A 37 10.74 -0.75 5.01
CA PRO A 37 10.37 -2.13 5.33
C PRO A 37 11.46 -3.10 4.88
N LYS A 38 11.90 -4.00 5.77
CA LYS A 38 12.99 -4.92 5.45
C LYS A 38 12.58 -5.82 4.29
N LYS A 39 13.41 -5.85 3.25
CA LYS A 39 13.17 -6.58 1.98
C LYS A 39 12.64 -8.00 2.17
N LYS A 40 13.26 -8.78 3.09
CA LYS A 40 12.83 -10.15 3.41
C LYS A 40 11.35 -10.28 3.82
N HIS A 41 10.78 -9.27 4.48
CA HIS A 41 9.38 -9.30 4.90
C HIS A 41 8.44 -8.93 3.74
N LEU A 42 8.84 -7.97 2.89
CA LEU A 42 8.10 -7.65 1.66
C LEU A 42 8.09 -8.82 0.67
N GLU A 43 9.23 -9.49 0.48
CA GLU A 43 9.34 -10.66 -0.39
C GLU A 43 8.48 -11.83 0.11
N TYR A 44 8.48 -12.06 1.42
CA TYR A 44 7.59 -13.06 2.01
C TYR A 44 6.11 -12.73 1.75
N LEU A 45 5.70 -11.48 1.96
CA LEU A 45 4.31 -11.05 1.72
C LEU A 45 3.92 -11.20 0.25
N VAL A 46 4.79 -10.76 -0.67
CA VAL A 46 4.60 -10.94 -2.12
C VAL A 46 4.48 -12.43 -2.49
N SER A 47 5.38 -13.27 -1.99
CA SER A 47 5.31 -14.72 -2.20
C SER A 47 4.00 -15.29 -1.67
N ALA A 48 3.58 -14.85 -0.48
CA ALA A 48 2.33 -15.31 0.13
C ALA A 48 1.12 -15.01 -0.76
N THR A 49 1.08 -13.84 -1.45
CA THR A 49 -0.02 -13.53 -2.38
C THR A 49 -0.15 -14.51 -3.56
N ASN A 50 0.90 -15.25 -3.91
CA ASN A 50 0.86 -16.25 -4.98
C ASN A 50 0.42 -17.64 -4.50
N THR A 51 0.37 -17.89 -3.20
CA THR A 51 -0.07 -19.18 -2.63
C THR A 51 -1.59 -19.29 -2.68
N THR A 52 -2.14 -20.41 -3.18
CA THR A 52 -3.58 -20.57 -3.40
C THR A 52 -4.42 -20.35 -2.13
N ASN A 53 -4.00 -20.92 -1.00
CA ASN A 53 -4.76 -20.97 0.25
C ASN A 53 -4.44 -19.80 1.22
N VAL A 54 -3.81 -18.73 0.75
CA VAL A 54 -3.53 -17.56 1.59
C VAL A 54 -4.80 -16.74 1.83
N ASN A 55 -4.98 -16.23 3.05
CA ASN A 55 -6.10 -15.34 3.38
C ASN A 55 -5.76 -13.88 3.02
N ILE A 56 -5.96 -13.50 1.76
CA ILE A 56 -5.77 -12.12 1.27
C ILE A 56 -6.54 -11.08 2.12
N PRO A 57 -7.83 -11.30 2.48
CA PRO A 57 -8.54 -10.38 3.37
C PRO A 57 -7.80 -10.10 4.68
N GLN A 58 -7.36 -11.14 5.40
CA GLN A 58 -6.62 -10.96 6.66
C GLN A 58 -5.31 -10.19 6.45
N MET A 59 -4.60 -10.41 5.34
CA MET A 59 -3.40 -9.66 4.99
C MET A 59 -3.68 -8.16 4.89
N ALA A 60 -4.71 -7.80 4.11
CA ALA A 60 -5.12 -6.43 3.89
C ALA A 60 -5.68 -5.79 5.16
N ASP A 61 -6.51 -6.50 5.92
CA ASP A 61 -7.06 -6.04 7.19
C ASP A 61 -5.96 -5.74 8.22
N THR A 62 -4.93 -6.59 8.29
CA THR A 62 -3.78 -6.33 9.16
C THR A 62 -3.07 -5.04 8.71
N LEU A 63 -2.89 -4.78 7.41
CA LEU A 63 -2.28 -3.54 6.93
C LEU A 63 -3.12 -2.31 7.22
N PHE A 64 -4.45 -2.42 7.10
CA PHE A 64 -5.36 -1.35 7.48
C PHE A 64 -5.29 -1.06 8.97
N GLU A 65 -5.20 -2.09 9.81
CA GLU A 65 -4.98 -1.96 11.26
C GLU A 65 -3.63 -1.27 11.54
N ARG A 66 -2.55 -1.62 10.84
CA ARG A 66 -1.27 -0.91 10.98
C ARG A 66 -1.37 0.55 10.54
N ALA A 67 -2.21 0.87 9.57
CA ALA A 67 -2.45 2.24 9.11
C ALA A 67 -3.27 3.10 10.08
N THR A 68 -3.87 2.53 11.15
CA THR A 68 -4.52 3.31 12.22
C THR A 68 -3.57 3.66 13.37
N ASN A 69 -2.31 3.24 13.31
CA ASN A 69 -1.32 3.54 14.33
C ASN A 69 -1.02 5.05 14.41
N ALA A 70 -0.70 5.55 15.60
CA ALA A 70 -0.36 6.97 15.80
C ALA A 70 1.02 7.35 15.20
N SER A 71 1.93 6.39 15.05
CA SER A 71 3.28 6.63 14.54
C SER A 71 3.29 6.74 13.02
N TRP A 72 3.78 7.88 12.52
CA TRP A 72 3.98 8.10 11.08
C TRP A 72 4.82 6.99 10.44
N VAL A 73 5.82 6.45 11.15
CA VAL A 73 6.72 5.40 10.66
C VAL A 73 5.94 4.13 10.34
N VAL A 74 5.08 3.71 11.26
CA VAL A 74 4.26 2.50 11.12
C VAL A 74 3.26 2.67 9.97
N VAL A 75 2.55 3.79 9.95
CA VAL A 75 1.53 4.09 8.93
C VAL A 75 2.17 4.18 7.55
N PHE A 76 3.27 4.91 7.40
CA PHE A 76 3.98 5.06 6.12
C PHE A 76 4.46 3.70 5.61
N LYS A 77 5.04 2.86 6.49
CA LYS A 77 5.49 1.50 6.13
C LYS A 77 4.33 0.58 5.75
N ALA A 78 3.16 0.74 6.36
CA ALA A 78 1.96 -0.01 5.96
C ALA A 78 1.52 0.37 4.53
N LEU A 79 1.55 1.67 4.18
CA LEU A 79 1.28 2.13 2.82
C LEU A 79 2.32 1.60 1.83
N VAL A 80 3.62 1.66 2.16
CA VAL A 80 4.70 1.11 1.31
C VAL A 80 4.52 -0.39 1.09
N ALA A 81 4.25 -1.17 2.14
CA ALA A 81 4.02 -2.61 2.02
C ALA A 81 2.80 -2.91 1.13
N SER A 82 1.71 -2.17 1.31
CA SER A 82 0.49 -2.28 0.49
C SER A 82 0.75 -1.97 -0.97
N HIS A 83 1.46 -0.88 -1.27
CA HIS A 83 1.86 -0.53 -2.63
C HIS A 83 2.75 -1.63 -3.25
N HIS A 84 3.74 -2.11 -2.50
CA HIS A 84 4.67 -3.13 -2.96
C HIS A 84 3.93 -4.42 -3.37
N MET A 85 2.91 -4.83 -2.62
CA MET A 85 2.09 -6.00 -3.01
C MET A 85 1.16 -5.71 -4.20
N CYS A 86 0.64 -4.49 -4.35
CA CYS A 86 -0.13 -4.14 -5.55
C CYS A 86 0.71 -4.24 -6.83
N VAL A 87 1.97 -3.83 -6.77
CA VAL A 87 2.88 -3.79 -7.92
C VAL A 87 3.52 -5.16 -8.20
N HIS A 88 4.05 -5.81 -7.16
CA HIS A 88 4.88 -7.01 -7.31
C HIS A 88 4.16 -8.31 -6.91
N GLY A 89 3.03 -8.21 -6.21
CA GLY A 89 2.23 -9.35 -5.80
C GLY A 89 1.28 -9.88 -6.87
N ASN A 90 0.60 -10.95 -6.51
CA ASN A 90 -0.50 -11.51 -7.28
C ASN A 90 -1.67 -10.51 -7.34
N GLU A 91 -2.36 -10.44 -8.49
CA GLU A 91 -3.49 -9.52 -8.70
C GLU A 91 -4.64 -9.71 -7.71
N ARG A 92 -4.77 -10.90 -7.10
CA ARG A 92 -5.75 -11.17 -6.04
C ARG A 92 -5.71 -10.14 -4.90
N PHE A 93 -4.53 -9.58 -4.59
CA PHE A 93 -4.41 -8.53 -3.57
C PHE A 93 -5.11 -7.23 -3.99
N ILE A 94 -4.77 -6.67 -5.16
CA ILE A 94 -5.39 -5.43 -5.64
C ILE A 94 -6.87 -5.64 -6.02
N GLN A 95 -7.26 -6.82 -6.49
CA GLN A 95 -8.67 -7.19 -6.71
C GLN A 95 -9.46 -7.14 -5.41
N TYR A 96 -8.90 -7.64 -4.30
CA TYR A 96 -9.53 -7.52 -2.99
C TYR A 96 -9.63 -6.07 -2.52
N LEU A 97 -8.57 -5.26 -2.69
CA LEU A 97 -8.68 -3.82 -2.38
C LEU A 97 -9.78 -3.15 -3.22
N ALA A 98 -9.80 -3.45 -4.52
CA ALA A 98 -10.79 -2.94 -5.46
C ALA A 98 -12.21 -3.42 -5.15
N SER A 99 -12.45 -4.48 -4.36
CA SER A 99 -13.79 -4.89 -3.97
C SER A 99 -14.32 -4.20 -2.72
N ARG A 100 -13.47 -3.52 -1.93
CA ARG A 100 -13.86 -2.89 -0.66
C ARG A 100 -14.53 -1.53 -0.82
N THR A 101 -15.57 -1.26 -0.05
CA THR A 101 -16.20 0.07 -0.01
C THR A 101 -15.28 1.14 0.58
N SER A 102 -14.40 0.76 1.51
CA SER A 102 -13.43 1.65 2.16
C SER A 102 -12.04 1.02 2.26
N LEU A 103 -11.02 1.87 2.12
CA LEU A 103 -9.59 1.52 2.14
C LEU A 103 -8.89 2.33 3.24
N PHE A 104 -7.89 3.14 2.92
CA PHE A 104 -7.18 3.97 3.89
C PHE A 104 -7.97 5.24 4.21
N ASN A 105 -8.36 5.44 5.48
CA ASN A 105 -8.97 6.69 5.96
C ASN A 105 -7.92 7.57 6.65
N LEU A 106 -7.07 8.21 5.84
CA LEU A 106 -5.91 8.95 6.33
C LEU A 106 -6.00 10.46 6.10
N SER A 107 -7.10 10.99 5.56
CA SER A 107 -7.23 12.42 5.19
C SER A 107 -6.92 13.39 6.33
N ASN A 108 -7.17 12.99 7.57
CA ASN A 108 -6.91 13.77 8.78
C ASN A 108 -5.73 13.22 9.62
N PHE A 109 -4.93 12.30 9.09
CA PHE A 109 -3.80 11.72 9.81
C PHE A 109 -2.81 12.83 10.20
N ILE A 110 -2.41 12.85 11.48
CA ILE A 110 -1.37 13.74 11.99
C ILE A 110 -0.61 13.07 13.13
N ASP A 111 0.69 12.95 12.97
CA ASP A 111 1.63 12.60 14.02
C ASP A 111 2.31 13.88 14.51
N LYS A 112 2.09 14.24 15.77
CA LYS A 112 2.66 15.45 16.39
C LYS A 112 3.99 15.18 17.09
N THR A 113 4.58 14.00 16.90
CA THR A 113 5.88 13.65 17.49
C THR A 113 7.02 14.27 16.69
N GLY A 114 7.55 15.39 17.18
CA GLY A 114 8.66 16.11 16.57
C GLY A 114 8.33 16.72 15.20
N SER A 115 9.33 17.35 14.58
CA SER A 115 9.21 17.97 13.25
C SER A 115 8.93 16.93 12.16
N HIS A 116 9.66 15.82 12.16
CA HIS A 116 9.52 14.76 11.16
C HIS A 116 8.11 14.15 11.15
N GLY A 117 7.48 13.94 12.31
CA GLY A 117 6.10 13.43 12.35
C GLY A 117 5.12 14.34 11.64
N TYR A 118 5.25 15.65 11.84
CA TYR A 118 4.39 16.65 11.22
C TYR A 118 4.58 16.67 9.69
N ASP A 119 5.82 16.73 9.21
CA ASP A 119 6.14 16.77 7.79
C ASP A 119 5.70 15.48 7.07
N MET A 120 6.01 14.32 7.66
CA MET A 120 5.65 13.02 7.10
C MET A 120 4.14 12.79 7.07
N SER A 121 3.37 13.41 7.97
CA SER A 121 1.90 13.33 7.95
C SER A 121 1.30 13.86 6.65
N THR A 122 1.90 14.90 6.05
CA THR A 122 1.47 15.43 4.74
C THR A 122 1.64 14.40 3.64
N PHE A 123 2.80 13.74 3.60
CA PHE A 123 3.08 12.70 2.61
C PHE A 123 2.23 11.44 2.83
N ILE A 124 1.90 11.08 4.08
CA ILE A 124 0.99 9.98 4.40
C ILE A 124 -0.40 10.23 3.83
N ARG A 125 -0.94 11.45 4.02
CA ARG A 125 -2.25 11.85 3.47
C ARG A 125 -2.27 11.70 1.94
N ARG A 126 -1.27 12.27 1.26
CA ARG A 126 -1.13 12.24 -0.20
C ARG A 126 -0.95 10.81 -0.72
N TYR A 127 -0.07 10.02 -0.09
CA TYR A 127 0.20 8.65 -0.52
C TYR A 127 -0.96 7.70 -0.27
N GLY A 128 -1.66 7.84 0.87
CA GLY A 128 -2.90 7.12 1.14
C GLY A 128 -3.99 7.41 0.10
N ARG A 129 -4.14 8.68 -0.32
CA ARG A 129 -5.03 9.08 -1.41
C ARG A 129 -4.67 8.38 -2.72
N TYR A 130 -3.40 8.41 -3.12
CA TYR A 130 -2.93 7.72 -4.32
C TYR A 130 -3.23 6.21 -4.29
N LEU A 131 -2.99 5.52 -3.17
CA LEU A 131 -3.27 4.08 -3.08
C LEU A 131 -4.77 3.75 -3.15
N ASN A 132 -5.61 4.59 -2.55
CA ASN A 132 -7.06 4.47 -2.71
C ASN A 132 -7.47 4.65 -4.18
N GLU A 133 -6.92 5.66 -4.85
CA GLU A 133 -7.18 5.93 -6.27
C GLU A 133 -6.69 4.78 -7.17
N LYS A 134 -5.52 4.21 -6.89
CA LYS A 134 -5.00 3.03 -7.62
C LYS A 134 -5.96 1.84 -7.56
N ALA A 135 -6.55 1.55 -6.39
CA ALA A 135 -7.52 0.47 -6.24
C ALA A 135 -8.87 0.81 -6.91
N PHE A 136 -9.28 2.07 -6.87
CA PHE A 136 -10.49 2.55 -7.55
C PHE A 136 -10.35 2.49 -9.08
N ALA A 137 -9.21 2.91 -9.62
CA ALA A 137 -8.88 2.77 -11.03
C ALA A 137 -8.93 1.31 -11.47
N TYR A 138 -8.37 0.39 -10.65
CA TYR A 138 -8.47 -1.05 -10.91
C TYR A 138 -9.94 -1.52 -10.92
N ARG A 139 -10.78 -1.08 -9.97
CA ARG A 139 -12.22 -1.41 -9.93
C ARG A 139 -12.93 -1.02 -11.23
N GLN A 140 -12.68 0.19 -11.73
CA GLN A 140 -13.37 0.69 -12.92
C GLN A 140 -12.90 0.01 -14.21
N MET A 141 -11.60 -0.29 -14.30
CA MET A 141 -11.00 -0.78 -15.54
C MET A 141 -10.87 -2.30 -15.60
N ALA A 142 -10.99 -2.98 -14.46
CA ALA A 142 -10.72 -4.41 -14.30
C ALA A 142 -9.29 -4.83 -14.70
N PHE A 143 -8.35 -3.87 -14.79
CA PHE A 143 -6.93 -4.10 -14.99
C PHE A 143 -6.09 -3.00 -14.33
N ASP A 144 -4.82 -3.27 -14.08
CA ASP A 144 -3.86 -2.28 -13.58
C ASP A 144 -3.11 -1.60 -14.74
N PHE A 145 -3.32 -0.29 -14.93
CA PHE A 145 -2.65 0.51 -15.96
C PHE A 145 -1.12 0.36 -15.98
N THR A 146 -0.50 0.08 -14.83
CA THR A 146 0.96 -0.08 -14.72
C THR A 146 1.46 -1.46 -15.14
N ARG A 147 0.56 -2.46 -15.20
CA ARG A 147 0.89 -3.87 -15.45
C ARG A 147 0.36 -4.41 -16.78
N VAL A 148 -0.49 -3.68 -17.50
CA VAL A 148 -0.99 -4.10 -18.81
C VAL A 148 0.12 -4.19 -19.86
N LYS A 149 -0.11 -5.02 -20.88
CA LYS A 149 0.75 -5.11 -22.07
C LYS A 149 0.89 -3.74 -22.73
N LYS A 150 2.13 -3.36 -23.03
CA LYS A 150 2.50 -2.10 -23.71
C LYS A 150 2.86 -2.36 -25.18
N GLY A 151 3.05 -1.29 -25.95
CA GLY A 151 3.40 -1.35 -27.38
C GLY A 151 2.18 -1.28 -28.31
N ALA A 152 2.40 -1.50 -29.61
CA ALA A 152 1.34 -1.43 -30.63
C ALA A 152 0.15 -2.36 -30.32
N GLU A 153 0.46 -3.57 -29.86
CA GLU A 153 -0.49 -4.60 -29.43
C GLU A 153 -0.86 -4.49 -27.93
N GLY A 154 -0.66 -3.32 -27.33
CA GLY A 154 -0.90 -3.08 -25.90
C GLY A 154 -2.36 -2.73 -25.61
N VAL A 155 -2.82 -3.00 -24.39
CA VAL A 155 -4.23 -2.82 -23.98
C VAL A 155 -4.75 -1.41 -24.27
N MET A 156 -3.94 -0.38 -23.99
CA MET A 156 -4.31 1.02 -24.23
C MET A 156 -4.32 1.40 -25.71
N ARG A 157 -3.61 0.68 -26.57
CA ARG A 157 -3.51 0.97 -28.01
C ARG A 157 -4.56 0.22 -28.85
N THR A 158 -5.08 -0.89 -28.33
CA THR A 158 -6.01 -1.77 -29.05
C THR A 158 -7.43 -1.76 -28.49
N MET A 159 -7.69 -1.08 -27.37
CA MET A 159 -9.05 -0.97 -26.82
C MET A 159 -9.98 -0.17 -27.74
N THR A 160 -11.28 -0.46 -27.65
CA THR A 160 -12.30 0.28 -28.41
C THR A 160 -12.35 1.74 -27.98
N THR A 161 -12.71 2.63 -28.91
CA THR A 161 -12.84 4.07 -28.67
C THR A 161 -13.72 4.37 -27.46
N GLU A 162 -14.85 3.66 -27.30
CA GLU A 162 -15.75 3.82 -26.16
C GLU A 162 -15.08 3.52 -24.82
N LYS A 163 -14.35 2.39 -24.73
CA LYS A 163 -13.61 2.02 -23.51
C LYS A 163 -12.47 3.00 -23.24
N LEU A 164 -11.81 3.49 -24.28
CA LEU A 164 -10.72 4.46 -24.15
C LEU A 164 -11.22 5.80 -23.61
N LEU A 165 -12.33 6.32 -24.16
CA LEU A 165 -12.93 7.57 -23.68
C LEU A 165 -13.33 7.49 -22.20
N LYS A 166 -13.77 6.32 -21.72
CA LYS A 166 -14.06 6.09 -20.30
C LYS A 166 -12.79 5.90 -19.47
N GLY A 167 -11.77 5.21 -19.99
CA GLY A 167 -10.54 4.89 -19.26
C GLY A 167 -9.55 6.05 -19.12
N MET A 168 -9.54 6.99 -20.07
CA MET A 168 -8.60 8.12 -20.05
C MET A 168 -8.76 9.03 -18.82
N PRO A 169 -9.96 9.46 -18.42
CA PRO A 169 -10.16 10.23 -17.18
C PRO A 169 -9.73 9.46 -15.91
N VAL A 170 -9.93 8.14 -15.89
CA VAL A 170 -9.53 7.28 -14.75
C VAL A 170 -8.01 7.26 -14.61
N LEU A 171 -7.31 7.03 -15.73
CA LEU A 171 -5.85 7.08 -15.76
C LEU A 171 -5.33 8.46 -15.37
N GLN A 172 -5.95 9.52 -15.89
CA GLN A 172 -5.58 10.89 -15.56
C GLN A 172 -5.71 11.15 -14.06
N THR A 173 -6.84 10.79 -13.44
CA THR A 173 -7.07 10.97 -11.99
C THR A 173 -6.03 10.20 -11.16
N GLN A 174 -5.71 8.98 -11.58
CA GLN A 174 -4.66 8.19 -10.93
C GLN A 174 -3.27 8.86 -11.05
N ILE A 175 -2.96 9.48 -12.17
CA ILE A 175 -1.71 10.24 -12.36
C ILE A 175 -1.72 11.52 -11.53
N ASP A 176 -2.82 12.26 -11.52
CA ASP A 176 -2.95 13.52 -10.78
C ASP A 176 -2.71 13.28 -9.27
N THR A 177 -3.34 12.26 -8.69
CA THR A 177 -3.13 11.89 -7.28
C THR A 177 -1.71 11.38 -6.99
N LEU A 178 -1.02 10.78 -7.96
CA LEU A 178 0.40 10.42 -7.84
C LEU A 178 1.27 11.69 -7.79
N LEU A 179 1.02 12.64 -8.70
CA LEU A 179 1.80 13.89 -8.80
C LEU A 179 1.56 14.81 -7.61
N GLU A 180 0.39 14.77 -7.00
CA GLU A 180 0.08 15.44 -5.73
C GLU A 180 0.97 14.99 -4.56
N PHE A 181 1.74 13.89 -4.68
CA PHE A 181 2.74 13.54 -3.67
C PHE A 181 3.74 14.69 -3.45
N ASP A 182 4.13 15.37 -4.54
CA ASP A 182 4.77 16.70 -4.53
C ASP A 182 5.86 16.83 -3.45
N VAL A 183 6.92 16.02 -3.62
CA VAL A 183 8.11 15.99 -2.75
C VAL A 183 9.28 16.64 -3.47
N ASN A 184 10.03 17.47 -2.75
CA ASN A 184 11.21 18.14 -3.30
C ASN A 184 12.49 17.51 -2.74
N SER A 185 13.58 17.51 -3.53
CA SER A 185 14.87 16.93 -3.13
C SER A 185 15.47 17.56 -1.86
N SER A 186 15.05 18.78 -1.51
CA SER A 186 15.46 19.48 -0.29
C SER A 186 14.72 19.05 0.99
N GLN A 187 13.67 18.23 0.88
CA GLN A 187 12.82 17.79 2.00
C GLN A 187 13.12 16.35 2.46
N GLY A 188 14.19 15.73 1.92
CA GLY A 188 14.54 14.32 2.15
C GLY A 188 15.88 14.08 2.83
N ALA A 189 16.48 15.10 3.47
CA ALA A 189 17.73 14.99 4.24
C ALA A 189 17.47 15.01 5.75
#